data_AF-A0A535QSW4-F1
#
_entry.id   AF-A0A535QSW4-F1
#
_cell.length_a   1.000
_cell.length_b   1.000
_cell.length_c   1.000
_cell.angle_alpha   90.00
_cell.angle_beta   90.00
_cell.angle_gamma   90.00
#
_symmetry.space_group_name_H-M   'P 1'
#
loop_
_entity.id
_entity.type
_entity.pdbx_description
1 polymer ?
#
loop_
_entity_poly.entity_id
_entity_poly.type
_entity_poly.pdbx_seq_one_letter_code
_entity_poly.pdbx_strand_id
1 'polypeptide(L)'
;MDDIRFERHFRTPYSESYYIMQGTSLQTNNRLGTVDIHFTTTAVHGTLILERELDESDLTKLIEQIDEDLVLSADMPRDDFLVSVYIGKDVGFYSDEYFADENGADDGYGDDDEI
;
A
#
# COMPACT_ATOMS: atom_id res chain seq x y z
N MET A 1 -18.46 7.85 8.38
CA MET A 1 -17.61 7.21 7.37
C MET A 1 -18.43 6.20 6.59
N ASP A 2 -18.31 6.21 5.26
CA ASP A 2 -18.83 5.15 4.38
C ASP A 2 -18.15 3.80 4.69
N ASP A 3 -18.66 2.70 4.13
CA ASP A 3 -18.02 1.38 4.25
C ASP A 3 -16.57 1.41 3.76
N ILE A 4 -15.61 1.19 4.67
CA ILE A 4 -14.18 1.04 4.35
C ILE A 4 -13.88 -0.42 4.11
N ARG A 5 -13.12 -0.71 3.04
CA ARG A 5 -12.58 -2.03 2.74
C ARG A 5 -11.07 -1.96 2.60
N PHE A 6 -10.38 -2.89 3.25
CA PHE A 6 -8.95 -3.09 3.09
C PHE A 6 -8.67 -4.17 2.04
N GLU A 7 -7.94 -3.82 0.99
CA GLU A 7 -7.49 -4.74 -0.03
C GLU A 7 -6.00 -5.01 0.14
N ARG A 8 -5.64 -6.24 0.53
CA ARG A 8 -4.25 -6.62 0.75
C ARG A 8 -3.49 -6.61 -0.57
N HIS A 9 -2.43 -5.82 -0.62
CA HIS A 9 -1.53 -5.74 -1.77
C HIS A 9 -0.42 -6.79 -1.67
N PHE A 10 0.27 -6.87 -0.53
CA PHE A 10 1.27 -7.90 -0.25
C PHE A 10 1.36 -8.22 1.24
N ARG A 11 1.91 -9.41 1.55
CA ARG A 11 2.15 -9.88 2.91
C ARG A 11 3.48 -10.61 2.98
N THR A 12 4.24 -10.28 4.00
CA THR A 12 5.47 -10.97 4.41
C THR A 12 5.29 -11.43 5.86
N PRO A 13 6.26 -12.17 6.44
CA PRO A 13 6.18 -12.55 7.86
C PRO A 13 6.14 -11.37 8.84
N TYR A 14 6.64 -10.20 8.45
CA TYR A 14 6.81 -9.05 9.35
C TYR A 14 6.19 -7.75 8.84
N SER A 15 5.64 -7.74 7.63
CA SER A 15 5.04 -6.55 7.03
C SER A 15 3.88 -6.89 6.12
N GLU A 16 2.90 -6.01 6.10
CA GLU A 16 1.73 -6.09 5.23
C GLU A 16 1.42 -4.71 4.64
N SER A 17 0.86 -4.69 3.44
CA SER A 17 0.42 -3.45 2.79
C SER A 17 -1.00 -3.62 2.25
N TYR A 18 -1.81 -2.59 2.44
CA TYR A 18 -3.22 -2.58 2.08
C TYR A 18 -3.60 -1.30 1.36
N TYR A 19 -4.37 -1.43 0.28
CA TYR A 19 -5.15 -0.32 -0.26
C TYR A 19 -6.41 -0.11 0.58
N ILE A 20 -6.72 1.15 0.85
CA ILE A 20 -7.91 1.56 1.58
C ILE A 20 -8.92 2.03 0.55
N MET A 21 -10.02 1.28 0.42
CA MET A 21 -11.10 1.58 -0.52
C MET A 21 -12.30 2.09 0.27
N GLN A 22 -12.93 3.17 -0.22
CA GLN A 22 -14.15 3.71 0.38
C GLN A 22 -15.37 3.36 -0.46
N GLY A 23 -16.51 3.05 0.16
CA GLY A 23 -17.77 2.79 -0.52
C GLY A 23 -17.90 1.41 -1.18
N THR A 24 -19.13 1.07 -1.58
CA THR A 24 -19.53 -0.29 -1.98
C THR A 24 -19.54 -0.53 -3.49
N SER A 25 -19.35 0.50 -4.31
CA SER A 25 -19.42 0.40 -5.77
C SER A 25 -18.06 0.09 -6.38
N LEU A 26 -17.93 -1.08 -7.00
CA LEU A 26 -16.77 -1.51 -7.80
C LEU A 26 -16.56 -0.67 -9.09
N GLN A 27 -17.44 0.30 -9.38
CA GLN A 27 -17.44 1.03 -10.65
C GLN A 27 -16.65 2.35 -10.63
N THR A 28 -16.24 2.84 -9.46
CA THR A 28 -15.42 4.05 -9.32
C THR A 28 -14.20 3.72 -8.48
N ASN A 29 -13.01 4.08 -8.96
CA ASN A 29 -11.75 3.99 -8.21
C ASN A 29 -11.82 4.91 -6.98
N ASN A 30 -12.41 4.42 -5.89
CA ASN A 30 -12.65 5.20 -4.67
C ASN A 30 -11.58 4.88 -3.62
N ARG A 31 -10.33 4.79 -4.09
CA ARG A 31 -9.17 4.61 -3.22
C ARG A 31 -9.03 5.85 -2.35
N LEU A 32 -8.97 5.62 -1.05
CA LEU A 32 -8.76 6.63 -0.02
C LEU A 32 -7.26 6.78 0.30
N GLY A 33 -6.49 5.70 0.16
CA GLY A 33 -5.07 5.71 0.45
C GLY A 33 -4.44 4.32 0.49
N THR A 34 -3.31 4.24 1.18
CA THR A 34 -2.59 3.00 1.47
C THR A 34 -2.13 2.99 2.92
N VAL A 35 -2.07 1.81 3.52
CA VAL A 35 -1.44 1.60 4.83
C VAL A 35 -0.41 0.49 4.75
N ASP A 36 0.79 0.78 5.22
CA ASP A 36 1.87 -0.19 5.39
C ASP A 36 2.04 -0.48 6.88
N ILE A 37 1.92 -1.75 7.24
CA ILE A 37 1.99 -2.25 8.61
C ILE A 37 3.29 -3.04 8.77
N HIS A 38 4.06 -2.72 9.80
CA HIS A 38 5.30 -3.39 10.16
C HIS A 38 5.19 -3.94 11.57
N PHE A 39 5.22 -5.26 11.68
CA PHE A 39 5.14 -5.97 12.95
C PHE A 39 6.54 -6.15 13.53
N THR A 40 6.74 -5.67 14.75
CA THR A 40 7.97 -5.89 15.52
C THR A 40 7.69 -6.80 16.72
N THR A 41 8.66 -6.95 17.62
CA THR A 41 8.50 -7.79 18.82
C THR A 41 7.64 -7.16 19.91
N THR A 42 7.48 -5.83 19.92
CA THR A 42 6.81 -5.11 21.02
C THR A 42 5.81 -4.06 20.53
N ALA A 43 6.02 -3.47 19.35
CA ALA A 43 5.12 -2.49 18.77
C ALA A 43 4.79 -2.84 17.32
N VAL A 44 3.63 -2.36 16.86
CA VAL A 44 3.26 -2.37 15.45
C VAL A 44 3.35 -0.95 14.91
N HIS A 45 4.04 -0.78 13.79
CA HIS A 45 4.19 0.52 13.13
C HIS A 45 3.31 0.57 11.89
N GLY A 46 2.41 1.54 11.82
CA GLY A 46 1.60 1.87 10.65
C GLY A 46 2.08 3.15 9.98
N THR A 47 2.27 3.09 8.66
CA THR A 47 2.41 4.27 7.81
C THR A 47 1.15 4.40 6.98
N LEU A 48 0.32 5.41 7.26
CA LEU A 48 -0.92 5.70 6.55
C LEU A 48 -0.70 6.87 5.60
N ILE A 49 -0.90 6.64 4.30
CA ILE A 49 -0.85 7.69 3.27
C ILE A 49 -2.24 7.83 2.67
N LEU A 50 -2.88 8.97 2.89
CA LEU A 50 -4.19 9.30 2.34
C LEU A 50 -4.04 10.16 1.08
N GLU A 51 -4.91 9.95 0.09
CA GLU A 51 -4.94 10.76 -1.14
C GLU A 51 -5.71 12.08 -0.96
N ARG A 52 -6.45 12.21 0.15
CA ARG A 52 -7.21 13.41 0.51
C ARG A 52 -7.27 13.57 2.02
N GLU A 53 -7.49 14.81 2.46
CA GLU A 53 -7.72 15.11 3.87
C GLU A 53 -9.05 14.51 4.35
N LEU A 54 -9.03 13.99 5.58
CA LEU A 54 -10.19 13.58 6.34
C LEU A 54 -10.34 14.52 7.54
N ASP A 55 -11.57 14.70 8.02
CA ASP A 55 -11.75 15.33 9.31
C ASP A 55 -11.18 14.45 10.44
N GLU A 56 -10.88 15.06 11.58
CA GLU A 56 -10.28 14.38 12.73
C GLU A 56 -11.12 13.17 13.18
N SER A 57 -12.45 13.28 13.15
CA SER A 57 -13.33 12.22 13.62
C SER A 57 -13.33 11.00 12.69
N ASP A 58 -13.26 11.22 11.39
CA ASP A 58 -13.20 10.15 10.40
C ASP A 58 -11.77 9.58 10.29
N LEU A 59 -10.73 10.39 10.49
CA LEU A 59 -9.36 9.89 10.63
C LEU A 59 -9.21 8.96 11.84
N THR A 60 -9.73 9.35 13.01
CA THR A 60 -9.69 8.50 14.21
C THR A 60 -10.40 7.18 13.99
N LYS A 61 -11.61 7.19 13.40
CA LYS A 61 -12.35 5.95 13.09
C LYS A 61 -11.58 5.05 12.13
N LEU A 62 -10.92 5.62 11.12
CA LEU A 62 -10.10 4.83 10.19
C LEU A 62 -8.94 4.15 10.90
N ILE A 63 -8.26 4.86 11.80
CA ILE A 63 -7.15 4.28 12.59
C ILE A 63 -7.66 3.17 13.51
N GLU A 64 -8.77 3.38 14.20
CA GLU A 64 -9.43 2.35 15.03
C GLU A 64 -9.78 1.12 14.20
N GLN A 65 -10.36 1.31 13.02
CA GLN A 65 -10.71 0.20 12.15
C GLN A 65 -9.47 -0.55 11.62
N ILE A 66 -8.39 0.15 11.30
CA ILE A 66 -7.11 -0.50 10.93
C ILE A 66 -6.60 -1.35 12.10
N ASP A 67 -6.67 -0.84 13.33
CA ASP A 67 -6.25 -1.57 14.51
C ASP A 67 -7.09 -2.84 14.73
N GLU A 68 -8.41 -2.73 14.61
CA GLU A 68 -9.34 -3.86 14.79
C GLU A 68 -9.22 -4.91 13.67
N ASP A 69 -9.29 -4.49 12.41
CA ASP A 69 -9.39 -5.41 11.28
C ASP A 69 -8.04 -5.99 10.86
N LEU A 70 -6.95 -5.26 11.02
CA LEU A 70 -5.63 -5.63 10.48
C LEU A 70 -4.59 -5.95 11.56
N VAL A 71 -4.55 -5.19 12.65
CA VAL A 71 -3.51 -5.36 13.68
C VAL A 71 -3.91 -6.41 14.72
N LEU A 72 -5.12 -6.31 15.27
CA LEU A 72 -5.65 -7.25 16.26
C LEU A 72 -5.94 -8.63 15.67
N SER A 73 -6.19 -8.70 14.37
CA SER A 73 -6.40 -9.97 13.65
C SER A 73 -5.10 -10.68 13.30
N ALA A 74 -3.94 -10.03 13.48
CA ALA A 74 -2.64 -10.63 13.24
C ALA A 74 -2.21 -11.52 14.42
N ASP A 75 -1.67 -12.72 14.13
CA ASP A 75 -1.13 -13.66 15.12
C ASP A 75 0.24 -13.22 15.72
N MET A 76 0.49 -11.91 15.82
CA MET A 76 1.74 -11.35 16.33
C MET A 76 1.52 -10.59 17.64
N PRO A 77 2.37 -10.82 18.67
CA PRO A 77 2.25 -10.11 19.93
C PRO A 77 2.49 -8.62 19.72
N ARG A 78 1.65 -7.78 20.35
CA ARG A 78 1.80 -6.32 20.35
C ARG A 78 1.41 -5.71 21.68
N ASP A 79 2.20 -4.73 22.12
CA ASP A 79 1.91 -3.90 23.29
C ASP A 79 1.36 -2.52 22.88
N ASP A 80 1.71 -2.05 21.68
CA ASP A 80 1.34 -0.71 21.18
C ASP A 80 1.16 -0.69 19.65
N PHE A 81 0.35 0.24 19.15
CA PHE A 81 0.17 0.52 17.72
C PHE A 81 0.43 2.01 17.43
N LEU A 82 1.52 2.26 16.69
CA LEU A 82 2.02 3.58 16.38
C LEU A 82 1.75 3.90 14.92
N VAL A 83 0.94 4.94 14.65
CA VAL A 83 0.57 5.33 13.28
C VAL A 83 1.12 6.70 12.92
N SER A 84 1.86 6.77 11.82
CA SER A 84 2.21 8.04 11.16
C SER A 84 1.26 8.27 9.99
N VAL A 85 0.65 9.45 9.92
CA VAL A 85 -0.33 9.79 8.87
C VAL A 85 0.24 10.87 7.96
N TYR A 86 0.13 10.65 6.65
CA TYR A 86 0.57 11.56 5.60
C TYR A 86 -0.55 11.79 4.59
N ILE A 87 -0.57 12.99 3.99
CA ILE A 87 -1.35 13.26 2.78
C ILE A 87 -0.38 13.20 1.60
N GLY A 88 -0.69 12.34 0.63
CA GLY A 88 0.12 12.12 -0.56
C GLY A 88 -0.71 12.19 -1.84
N LYS A 89 -0.03 12.17 -2.97
CA LYS A 89 -0.65 12.07 -4.29
C LYS A 89 -0.07 10.85 -5.00
N ASP A 90 -0.92 10.06 -5.64
CA ASP A 90 -0.45 9.03 -6.57
C ASP A 90 0.15 9.70 -7.82
N VAL A 91 1.44 9.43 -8.05
CA VAL A 91 2.22 10.03 -9.14
C VAL A 91 2.60 9.01 -10.22
N GLY A 92 2.38 7.72 -9.97
CA GLY A 92 2.78 6.64 -10.87
C GLY A 92 3.41 5.44 -10.15
N PHE A 93 3.44 4.32 -10.87
CA PHE A 93 4.06 3.07 -10.44
C PHE A 93 5.31 2.81 -11.27
N TYR A 94 6.42 2.50 -10.60
CA TYR A 94 7.71 2.25 -11.22
C TYR A 94 8.18 0.86 -10.79
N SER A 95 8.57 0.03 -11.75
CA SER A 95 9.10 -1.33 -11.52
C SER A 95 10.38 -1.53 -12.32
N ASP A 96 11.18 -2.52 -11.95
CA ASP A 96 12.40 -2.86 -12.71
C ASP A 96 12.07 -3.22 -14.18
N GLU A 97 10.91 -3.85 -14.43
CA GLU A 97 10.41 -4.15 -15.77
C GLU A 97 10.08 -2.88 -16.57
N TYR A 98 9.51 -1.87 -15.92
CA TYR A 98 9.23 -0.57 -16.54
C TYR A 98 10.50 0.10 -17.10
N PHE A 99 11.63 -0.05 -16.41
CA PHE A 99 12.92 0.50 -16.85
C PHE A 99 13.71 -0.40 -17.82
N ALA A 100 13.36 -1.69 -17.90
CA ALA A 100 14.00 -2.62 -18.82
C ALA A 100 13.61 -2.37 -20.28
N ASP A 101 12.35 -1.96 -20.53
CA ASP A 101 11.83 -1.65 -21.86
C ASP A 101 12.47 -0.38 -22.47
N GLU A 102 12.92 0.58 -21.64
CA GLU A 102 13.58 1.81 -22.12
C GLU A 102 15.06 1.59 -22.53
N ASN A 103 15.68 0.47 -22.17
CA ASN A 103 17.08 0.15 -22.50
C ASN A 103 17.23 -0.92 -23.60
N GLY A 104 16.13 -1.37 -24.22
CA GLY A 104 16.09 -2.46 -25.21
C GLY A 104 16.32 -2.04 -26.67
N ALA A 105 17.20 -1.08 -26.95
CA ALA A 105 17.61 -0.74 -28.32
C ALA A 105 19.11 -0.96 -28.52
N ASP A 106 19.43 -1.86 -29.45
CA ASP A 106 20.75 -2.13 -30.05
C ASP A 106 21.63 -3.22 -29.40
N ASP A 107 21.13 -4.46 -29.34
CA ASP A 107 22.02 -5.62 -29.47
C ASP A 107 22.09 -6.00 -30.96
N GLY A 108 23.04 -5.36 -31.65
CA GLY A 108 23.37 -5.60 -33.05
C GLY A 108 23.71 -7.06 -33.31
N TYR A 109 22.78 -7.79 -33.92
CA TYR A 109 23.12 -9.00 -34.66
C TYR A 109 23.81 -8.56 -35.96
N GLY A 110 25.14 -8.49 -35.91
CA GLY A 110 25.99 -8.46 -37.08
C GLY A 110 25.73 -9.71 -37.91
N ASP A 111 25.15 -9.49 -39.09
CA ASP A 111 25.03 -10.44 -40.18
C ASP A 111 26.45 -10.80 -40.65
N ASP A 112 27.06 -11.80 -40.00
CA ASP A 112 28.33 -12.39 -40.43
C ASP A 112 28.01 -13.73 -41.13
N ASP A 113 27.29 -13.62 -42.24
CA ASP A 113 27.15 -14.67 -43.26
C ASP A 113 27.83 -14.18 -44.56
N GLU A 114 29.17 -14.08 -44.55
CA GLU A 114 29.97 -14.01 -45.78
C GLU A 114 30.92 -15.22 -45.92
N ILE A 115 30.49 -16.13 -46.82
CA ILE A 115 31.26 -16.94 -47.81
C ILE A 115 32.18 -18.07 -47.32
#